data_AF-A0A9X3YFB2-F1
#
_entry.id   AF-A0A9X3YFB2-F1
#
_cell.length_a   1.000
_cell.length_b   1.000
_cell.length_c   1.000
_cell.angle_alpha   90.00
_cell.angle_beta   90.00
_cell.angle_gamma   90.00
#
_symmetry.space_group_name_H-M   'P 1'
#
loop_
_entity.id
_entity.type
_entity.pdbx_description
1 polymer ?
#
loop_
_entity_poly.entity_id
_entity_poly.type
_entity_poly.pdbx_seq_one_letter_code
_entity_poly.pdbx_strand_id
1 'polypeptide(L)' 'MNKKVAVILSGCGVYDGSEIYESVITLLRLDQRGAKVQCFAPNIAQMHVINHLTGDE' A
#
# COMPACT_ATOMS: atom_id res chain seq x y z
N MET A 1 -12.99 18.99 -11.93
CA MET A 1 -11.52 18.80 -11.80
C MET A 1 -11.28 17.49 -11.05
N ASN A 2 -10.57 16.52 -11.63
CA ASN A 2 -10.16 15.33 -10.87
C ASN A 2 -9.08 15.71 -9.86
N LYS A 3 -9.30 15.38 -8.58
CA LYS A 3 -8.26 15.48 -7.56
C LYS A 3 -7.14 14.50 -7.92
N LYS A 4 -5.88 14.92 -7.77
CA LYS A 4 -4.71 14.06 -7.88
C LYS A 4 -4.30 13.65 -6.47
N VAL A 5 -4.14 12.35 -6.23
CA VAL A 5 -3.83 11.79 -4.91
C VAL A 5 -2.60 10.90 -5.01
N ALA A 6 -1.59 11.21 -4.21
CA ALA A 6 -0.45 10.32 -4.01
C ALA A 6 -0.80 9.32 -2.90
N VAL A 7 -0.58 8.04 -3.16
CA VAL A 7 -0.69 6.97 -2.15
C VAL A 7 0.71 6.46 -1.88
N ILE A 8 1.17 6.57 -0.63
CA ILE A 8 2.48 6.08 -0.22
C ILE A 8 2.30 4.68 0.35
N LEU A 9 3.04 3.73 -0.20
CA LEU A 9 3.10 2.34 0.22
C LEU A 9 4.49 2.04 0.80
N SER A 10 4.54 0.97 1.58
CA SER A 10 5.71 0.51 2.34
C SER A 10 6.04 -0.96 2.07
N GLY A 11 5.44 -1.61 1.08
CA GLY A 11 5.57 -3.04 0.80
C GLY A 11 4.20 -3.68 0.51
N CYS A 12 4.08 -5.01 0.64
CA CYS A 12 2.85 -5.75 0.31
C CYS A 12 2.57 -6.87 1.34
N GLY A 13 2.11 -6.50 2.52
CA GLY A 13 1.93 -7.41 3.65
C GLY A 13 1.84 -6.63 4.96
N VAL A 14 0.96 -7.02 5.88
CA VAL A 14 0.74 -6.27 7.14
C VAL A 14 1.94 -6.32 8.08
N TYR A 15 2.73 -7.40 8.04
CA TYR A 15 3.84 -7.60 8.97
C TYR A 15 5.15 -6.96 8.50
N ASP A 16 5.35 -6.82 7.19
CA ASP A 16 6.59 -6.28 6.63
C ASP A 16 6.39 -5.12 5.65
N GLY A 17 5.16 -4.75 5.30
CA GLY A 17 4.86 -3.70 4.33
C GLY A 17 3.57 -2.93 4.62
N SER A 18 2.81 -2.61 3.57
CA SER A 18 1.48 -2.01 3.71
C SER A 18 0.41 -3.08 3.88
N GLU A 19 -0.54 -2.82 4.77
CA GLU A 19 -1.73 -3.66 4.92
C GLU A 19 -2.53 -3.67 3.61
N ILE A 20 -2.81 -4.87 3.09
CA ILE A 20 -3.30 -5.06 1.72
C ILE A 20 -4.77 -4.64 1.63
N TYR A 21 -5.60 -4.92 2.64
CA TYR A 21 -7.02 -4.53 2.62
C TYR A 21 -7.20 -3.01 2.67
N GLU A 22 -6.47 -2.30 3.53
CA GLU A 22 -6.46 -0.84 3.65
C GLU A 22 -5.98 -0.20 2.36
N SER A 23 -4.91 -0.74 1.77
CA SER A 23 -4.38 -0.27 0.48
C SER A 23 -5.44 -0.40 -0.62
N VAL A 24 -6.04 -1.59 -0.76
CA VAL A 24 -7.05 -1.86 -1.80
C VAL A 24 -8.32 -1.04 -1.58
N ILE A 25 -8.84 -0.97 -0.35
CA ILE A 25 -10.06 -0.20 -0.05
C ILE A 25 -9.81 1.29 -0.26
N THR A 26 -8.63 1.80 0.09
CA THR A 26 -8.25 3.20 -0.18
C THR A 26 -8.28 3.50 -1.67
N LEU A 27 -7.61 2.68 -2.48
CA LEU A 27 -7.60 2.83 -3.94
C LEU A 27 -9.00 2.72 -4.55
N LEU A 28 -9.80 1.75 -4.10
CA LEU A 28 -11.19 1.56 -4.55
C LEU A 28 -12.05 2.80 -4.25
N ARG A 29 -11.94 3.39 -3.05
CA ARG A 29 -12.73 4.57 -2.67
C ARG A 29 -12.30 5.84 -3.38
N LEU A 30 -11.02 5.94 -3.75
CA LEU A 30 -10.49 7.03 -4.57
C LEU A 30 -10.95 6.90 -6.02
N ASP A 31 -10.90 5.70 -6.59
CA ASP A 31 -11.39 5.40 -7.93
C ASP A 31 -12.89 5.69 -8.08
N GLN A 32 -13.72 5.22 -7.14
CA GLN A 32 -15.17 5.50 -7.10
C GLN A 32 -15.52 6.99 -7.03
N ARG A 33 -14.58 7.85 -6.62
CA ARG A 33 -14.73 9.31 -6.56
C ARG A 33 -14.07 10.03 -7.73
N GLY A 34 -13.57 9.30 -8.72
CA GLY A 34 -12.88 9.86 -9.89
C GLY A 34 -11.55 10.51 -9.55
N ALA A 35 -10.87 10.13 -8.46
CA ALA A 35 -9.53 10.65 -8.19
C ALA A 35 -8.51 10.04 -9.18
N LYS A 36 -7.53 10.83 -9.61
CA LYS A 36 -6.35 10.32 -10.32
C LYS A 36 -5.31 9.92 -9.28
N VAL A 37 -5.08 8.63 -9.12
CA VAL A 37 -4.15 8.10 -8.13
C VAL A 37 -2.81 7.76 -8.77
N GLN A 38 -1.73 8.00 -8.03
CA GLN A 38 -0.40 7.47 -8.33
C GLN A 38 0.21 6.93 -7.04
N CYS A 39 0.67 5.68 -7.08
CA CYS A 39 1.33 5.05 -5.95
C CYS A 39 2.83 5.34 -5.97
N PHE A 40 3.41 5.46 -4.78
CA PHE A 40 4.84 5.66 -4.55
C PHE A 40 5.29 4.80 -3.37
N ALA A 41 6.56 4.40 -3.37
CA ALA A 41 7.18 3.70 -2.25
C ALA A 41 8.69 4.07 -2.23
N PRO A 42 9.35 4.02 -1.07
CA PRO A 42 10.80 4.22 -1.01
C PRO A 42 11.53 3.06 -1.71
N ASN A 43 12.56 3.39 -2.50
CA ASN A 43 13.41 2.38 -3.15
C ASN A 43 14.55 1.95 -2.21
N ILE A 44 14.22 1.18 -1.20
CA ILE A 44 15.14 0.65 -0.18
C ILE A 44 14.71 -0.78 0.20
N ALA A 45 15.61 -1.53 0.85
CA ALA A 45 15.25 -2.80 1.44
C ALA A 45 14.26 -2.63 2.61
N GLN A 46 13.39 -3.62 2.82
CA GLN A 46 12.53 -3.70 4.01
C GLN A 46 13.38 -3.96 5.25
N MET A 47 12.89 -3.56 6.43
CA MET A 47 13.58 -3.81 7.70
C MET A 47 13.58 -5.30 8.05
N HIS A 48 12.45 -5.97 7.81
CA HIS A 48 12.21 -7.39 8.04
C HIS A 48 11.42 -7.95 6.85
N VAL A 49 11.47 -9.26 6.64
CA VAL A 49 10.60 -9.97 5.68
C VAL A 49 9.95 -11.09 6.45
N ILE A 50 8.61 -11.08 6.57
CA ILE A 50 7.92 -11.96 7.51
C ILE A 50 7.08 -12.98 6.75
N ASN A 51 7.24 -14.26 7.10
CA ASN A 51 6.32 -15.29 6.70
C ASN A 51 4.95 -15.02 7.32
N HIS A 52 3.98 -14.61 6.52
CA HIS A 52 2.64 -14.24 7.00
C HIS A 52 1.81 -15.43 7.53
N LEU A 53 2.23 -16.68 7.27
CA LEU A 53 1.59 -17.87 7.82
C LEU A 53 2.14 -18.24 9.21
N THR A 54 3.46 -18.17 9.39
CA THR A 54 4.12 -18.64 10.61
C THR A 54 4.55 -17.53 11.56
N GLY A 55 4.77 -16.31 11.05
CA GLY A 55 5.30 -15.17 11.80
C GLY A 55 6.83 -15.12 11.88
N ASP A 56 7.52 -16.06 11.22
CA ASP A 56 8.99 -16.11 11.19
C ASP A 56 9.56 -15.05 10.24
N GLU A 57 10.77 -14.57 10.55
CA GLU A 57 11.58 -13.68 9.70
C GLU A 57 12.60 -14.45 8.84
#